data_AF-A0AAU1Z9Q2-F1
#
_entry.id   AF-A0AAU1Z9Q2-F1
#
_cell.length_a   1.000
_cell.length_b   1.000
_cell.length_c   1.000
_cell.angle_alpha   90.00
_cell.angle_beta   90.00
_cell.angle_gamma   90.00
#
_symmetry.space_group_name_H-M   'P 1'
#
loop_
_entity.id
_entity.type
_entity.pdbx_description
1 polymer ?
#
loop_
_entity_poly.entity_id
_entity_poly.type
_entity_poly.pdbx_seq_one_letter_code
_entity_poly.pdbx_strand_id
1 'polypeptide(L)'
;MTKSKPPTEFENVYDFLDQVRLRSGMWVPGSSLAHLDSMLLGYRVAMEVHDAEEDFPFWTPGGDTPFDTWLNERNGRPSALRWSTQIEREAETTGTPAIELFFTLLDQFRAEHQQPAR
;
A
#
# COMPACT_ATOMS: atom_id res chain seq x y z
N MET A 1 -5.14 9.08 19.13
CA MET A 1 -4.47 9.90 18.11
C MET A 1 -3.00 9.52 18.11
N THR A 2 -2.55 8.75 17.13
CA THR A 2 -1.13 8.44 16.93
C THR A 2 -0.40 9.73 16.54
N LYS A 3 0.67 10.06 17.28
CA LYS A 3 1.47 11.26 17.05
C LYS A 3 2.26 11.10 15.75
N SER A 4 2.41 12.17 14.96
CA SER A 4 3.25 12.15 13.77
C SER A 4 4.70 11.83 14.16
N LYS A 5 5.27 10.77 13.57
CA LYS A 5 6.69 10.41 13.73
C LYS A 5 7.54 11.19 12.70
N PRO A 6 8.73 11.69 13.06
CA PRO A 6 9.67 12.21 12.08
C PRO A 6 10.20 11.08 11.17
N PRO A 7 10.62 11.38 9.93
CA PRO A 7 11.10 10.35 8.98
C PRO A 7 12.26 9.50 9.48
N THR A 8 13.11 10.05 10.37
CA THR A 8 14.24 9.34 10.97
C THR A 8 13.82 8.24 11.96
N GLU A 9 12.54 8.19 12.34
CA GLU A 9 11.96 7.19 13.24
C GLU A 9 11.08 6.18 12.50
N PHE A 10 11.08 6.17 11.17
CA PHE A 10 10.36 5.13 10.42
C PHE A 10 11.18 3.85 10.43
N GLU A 11 10.57 2.77 10.91
CA GLU A 11 11.18 1.45 10.96
C GLU A 11 10.89 0.65 9.69
N ASN A 12 9.77 0.96 9.01
CA ASN A 12 9.32 0.25 7.81
C ASN A 12 8.34 1.09 6.97
N VAL A 13 7.93 0.55 5.82
CA VAL A 13 6.96 1.14 4.89
C VAL A 13 5.62 1.45 5.55
N TYR A 14 5.21 0.70 6.57
CA TYR A 14 3.94 0.95 7.24
C TYR A 14 3.98 2.22 8.10
N ASP A 15 5.12 2.57 8.70
CA ASP A 15 5.28 3.86 9.39
C ASP A 15 5.15 5.04 8.41
N PHE A 16 5.69 4.88 7.20
CA PHE A 16 5.50 5.86 6.13
C PHE A 16 4.02 5.94 5.71
N LEU A 17 3.36 4.80 5.48
CA LEU A 17 1.94 4.75 5.12
C LEU A 17 1.03 5.32 6.21
N ASP A 18 1.39 5.17 7.49
CA ASP A 18 0.68 5.82 8.60
C ASP A 18 0.79 7.36 8.52
N GLN A 19 1.93 7.92 8.09
CA GLN A 19 2.04 9.36 7.84
C GLN A 19 1.22 9.82 6.63
N VAL A 20 1.18 9.01 5.56
CA VAL A 20 0.31 9.26 4.41
C VAL A 20 -1.14 9.26 4.84
N ARG A 21 -1.56 8.30 5.68
CA ARG A 21 -2.93 8.20 6.21
C ARG A 21 -3.34 9.42 7.00
N LEU A 22 -2.46 9.92 7.87
CA LEU A 22 -2.72 11.10 8.71
C LEU A 22 -2.85 12.40 7.90
N ARG A 23 -2.18 12.50 6.75
CA ARG A 23 -2.06 13.74 5.97
C ARG A 23 -2.14 13.47 4.46
N SER A 24 -3.14 12.71 4.01
CA SER A 24 -3.22 12.21 2.64
C SER A 24 -3.06 13.30 1.57
N GLY A 25 -3.70 14.45 1.75
CA GLY A 25 -3.58 15.58 0.82
C GLY A 25 -2.20 16.25 0.75
N MET A 26 -1.34 16.05 1.75
CA MET A 26 0.05 16.55 1.75
C MET A 26 0.98 15.62 0.97
N TRP A 27 0.75 14.31 1.05
CA TRP A 27 1.64 13.29 0.51
C TRP A 27 1.22 12.80 -0.87
N VAL A 28 -0.08 12.77 -1.13
CA VAL A 28 -0.66 12.24 -2.37
C VAL A 28 -1.60 13.29 -2.95
N PRO A 29 -1.08 14.26 -3.72
CA PRO A 29 -1.90 15.27 -4.37
C PRO A 29 -3.01 14.61 -5.20
N GLY A 30 -4.26 15.04 -4.99
CA GLY A 30 -5.43 14.48 -5.68
C GLY A 30 -5.83 13.06 -5.24
N SER A 31 -5.24 12.51 -4.18
CA SER A 31 -5.55 11.16 -3.66
C SER A 31 -5.39 10.03 -4.69
N SER A 32 -4.52 10.21 -5.69
CA SER A 32 -4.25 9.21 -6.72
C SER A 32 -3.41 8.05 -6.18
N LEU A 33 -3.92 6.83 -6.29
CA LEU A 33 -3.19 5.63 -5.87
C LEU A 33 -2.06 5.30 -6.83
N ALA A 34 -2.16 5.67 -8.11
CA ALA A 34 -1.04 5.56 -9.05
C ALA A 34 0.18 6.39 -8.59
N HIS A 35 -0.06 7.57 -8.00
CA HIS A 35 1.01 8.37 -7.42
C HIS A 35 1.62 7.70 -6.19
N LEU A 36 0.78 7.15 -5.30
CA LEU A 36 1.26 6.42 -4.13
C LEU A 36 2.07 5.17 -4.53
N ASP A 37 1.63 4.40 -5.51
CA ASP A 37 2.35 3.23 -6.06
C ASP A 37 3.73 3.64 -6.60
N SER A 38 3.81 4.77 -7.31
CA SER A 38 5.08 5.32 -7.79
C SER A 38 6.01 5.74 -6.65
N MET A 39 5.47 6.34 -5.58
CA MET A 39 6.25 6.68 -4.38
C MET A 39 6.79 5.43 -3.68
N LEU A 40 5.96 4.39 -3.54
CA LEU A 40 6.33 3.12 -2.92
C LEU A 40 7.40 2.38 -3.73
N LEU A 41 7.33 2.46 -5.07
CA LEU A 41 8.42 1.97 -5.92
C LEU A 41 9.73 2.72 -5.65
N GLY A 42 9.68 4.05 -5.55
CA GLY A 42 10.85 4.86 -5.19
C GLY A 42 11.43 4.51 -3.82
N TYR A 43 10.58 4.29 -2.82
CA TYR A 43 10.99 3.80 -1.50
C TYR A 43 11.73 2.47 -1.60
N ARG A 44 11.18 1.51 -2.36
CA ARG A 44 11.80 0.19 -2.56
C ARG A 44 13.15 0.27 -3.26
N VAL A 45 13.29 1.12 -4.28
CA VAL A 45 14.56 1.35 -4.98
C VAL A 45 15.59 1.98 -4.03
N ALA A 46 15.18 2.95 -3.21
CA ALA A 46 16.07 3.57 -2.24
C ALA A 46 16.60 2.56 -1.21
N MET A 47 15.74 1.67 -0.70
CA MET A 47 16.18 0.58 0.17
C MET A 47 17.24 -0.29 -0.50
N GLU A 48 17.03 -0.64 -1.79
CA GLU A 48 17.92 -1.48 -2.57
C GLU A 48 19.30 -0.85 -2.76
N VAL A 49 19.34 0.46 -3.03
CA VAL A 49 20.60 1.23 -3.16
C VAL A 49 21.36 1.34 -1.84
N HIS A 50 20.65 1.28 -0.71
CA HIS A 50 21.20 1.43 0.63
C HIS A 50 21.36 0.10 1.39
N ASP A 51 21.21 -1.04 0.73
CA ASP A 51 21.29 -2.39 1.32
C ASP A 51 20.37 -2.55 2.56
N ALA A 52 19.21 -1.91 2.55
CA ALA A 52 18.21 -2.01 3.62
C ALA A 52 17.24 -3.17 3.34
N GLU A 53 17.10 -4.09 4.31
CA GLU A 53 16.17 -5.21 4.24
C GLU A 53 14.88 -4.91 5.01
N GLU A 54 13.74 -5.11 4.36
CA GLU A 54 12.40 -4.95 4.94
C GLU A 54 11.40 -5.84 4.19
N ASP A 55 10.41 -6.38 4.91
CA ASP A 55 9.26 -7.03 4.28
C ASP A 55 8.41 -5.99 3.54
N PHE A 56 8.45 -6.04 2.20
CA PHE A 56 7.80 -5.05 1.35
C PHE A 56 6.73 -5.70 0.45
N PRO A 57 5.44 -5.63 0.80
CA PRO A 57 4.38 -6.40 0.13
C PRO A 57 3.89 -5.78 -1.19
N PHE A 58 4.41 -4.61 -1.58
CA PHE A 58 3.95 -3.85 -2.76
C PHE A 58 4.86 -4.02 -3.98
N TRP A 59 5.91 -4.85 -3.89
CA TRP A 59 6.83 -5.11 -4.99
C TRP A 59 7.41 -6.53 -4.95
N THR A 60 7.45 -7.17 -6.12
CA THR A 60 8.08 -8.47 -6.39
C THR A 60 8.77 -8.36 -7.75
N PRO A 61 10.05 -8.78 -7.89
CA PRO A 61 10.68 -8.78 -9.20
C PRO A 61 9.97 -9.73 -10.16
N GLY A 62 9.44 -9.20 -11.26
CA GLY A 62 8.92 -10.00 -12.38
C GLY A 62 7.57 -10.69 -12.16
N GLY A 63 6.78 -10.30 -11.15
CA GLY A 63 5.49 -10.93 -10.88
C GLY A 63 4.55 -10.11 -10.00
N ASP A 64 3.44 -10.74 -9.62
CA ASP A 64 2.46 -10.17 -8.71
C ASP A 64 3.05 -10.01 -7.31
N THR A 65 2.61 -8.96 -6.62
CA THR A 65 3.08 -8.66 -5.26
C THR A 65 2.20 -9.35 -4.24
N PRO A 66 2.70 -9.61 -3.01
CA PRO A 66 1.86 -10.17 -1.96
C PRO A 66 0.52 -9.45 -1.81
N PHE A 67 0.52 -8.12 -1.93
CA PHE A 67 -0.70 -7.32 -1.88
C PHE A 67 -1.59 -7.49 -3.13
N ASP A 68 -1.02 -7.57 -4.34
CA ASP A 68 -1.79 -7.85 -5.56
C ASP A 68 -2.43 -9.25 -5.52
N THR A 69 -1.65 -10.25 -5.10
CA THR A 69 -2.11 -11.64 -4.97
C THR A 69 -3.27 -11.73 -3.99
N TRP A 70 -3.11 -11.18 -2.79
CA TRP A 70 -4.17 -11.13 -1.79
C TRP A 70 -5.42 -10.40 -2.30
N LEU A 71 -5.24 -9.26 -2.98
CA LEU A 71 -6.37 -8.48 -3.49
C LEU A 71 -7.15 -9.25 -4.58
N ASN A 72 -6.45 -9.99 -5.44
CA ASN A 72 -7.05 -10.84 -6.45
C ASN A 72 -7.82 -12.01 -5.84
N GLU A 73 -7.27 -12.64 -4.80
CA GLU A 73 -7.93 -13.70 -4.04
C GLU A 73 -9.21 -13.20 -3.36
N ARG A 74 -9.15 -12.06 -2.66
CA ARG A 74 -10.32 -11.38 -2.07
C ARG A 74 -11.40 -11.13 -3.12
N ASN A 75 -11.01 -10.68 -4.31
CA ASN A 75 -11.93 -10.34 -5.39
C ASN A 75 -12.46 -11.54 -6.17
N GLY A 76 -11.97 -12.76 -5.87
CA GLY A 76 -12.37 -14.00 -6.51
C GLY A 76 -12.04 -14.05 -8.01
N ARG A 77 -11.14 -13.18 -8.49
CA ARG A 77 -10.76 -13.11 -9.90
C ARG A 77 -9.30 -12.67 -10.06
N PRO A 78 -8.53 -13.32 -10.95
CA PRO A 78 -7.21 -12.83 -11.32
C PRO A 78 -7.33 -11.49 -12.07
N SER A 79 -6.35 -10.62 -11.88
CA SER A 79 -6.26 -9.33 -12.54
C SER A 79 -4.83 -9.08 -12.97
N ALA A 80 -4.66 -8.62 -14.21
CA ALA A 80 -3.38 -8.10 -14.71
C ALA A 80 -3.13 -6.64 -14.29
N LEU A 81 -4.12 -5.99 -13.69
CA LEU A 81 -3.98 -4.65 -13.13
C LEU A 81 -3.35 -4.72 -11.75
N ARG A 82 -2.41 -3.80 -11.51
CA ARG A 82 -1.86 -3.49 -10.18
C ARG A 82 -2.96 -3.05 -9.21
N TRP A 83 -2.72 -3.27 -7.93
CA TRP A 83 -3.59 -2.87 -6.82
C TRP A 83 -4.06 -1.42 -6.95
N SER A 84 -3.17 -0.49 -7.33
CA SER A 84 -3.46 0.94 -7.43
C SER A 84 -4.61 1.21 -8.40
N THR A 85 -4.53 0.67 -9.62
CA THR A 85 -5.58 0.79 -10.63
C THR A 85 -6.83 -0.01 -10.26
N GLN A 86 -6.67 -1.19 -9.64
CA GLN A 86 -7.81 -2.02 -9.29
C GLN A 86 -8.67 -1.34 -8.20
N ILE A 87 -8.04 -0.75 -7.19
CA ILE A 87 -8.71 -0.03 -6.11
C ILE A 87 -9.35 1.27 -6.63
N GLU A 88 -8.69 2.01 -7.52
CA GLU A 88 -9.30 3.21 -8.13
C GLU A 88 -10.61 2.88 -8.86
N ARG A 89 -10.65 1.77 -9.60
CA ARG A 89 -11.90 1.31 -10.28
C ARG A 89 -12.99 0.88 -9.30
N GLU A 90 -12.63 0.19 -8.21
CA GLU A 90 -13.57 -0.20 -7.15
C GLU A 90 -14.12 1.04 -6.42
N ALA A 91 -13.25 2.02 -6.15
CA ALA A 91 -13.58 3.29 -5.53
C ALA A 91 -14.55 4.10 -6.39
N GLU A 92 -14.30 4.21 -7.70
CA GLU A 92 -15.23 4.86 -8.65
C GLU A 92 -16.60 4.19 -8.67
N THR A 93 -16.65 2.85 -8.66
CA THR A 93 -17.90 2.07 -8.70
C THR A 93 -18.72 2.25 -7.42
N THR A 94 -18.05 2.37 -6.28
CA THR A 94 -18.69 2.46 -4.95
C THR A 94 -18.92 3.90 -4.48
N GLY A 95 -18.34 4.89 -5.17
CA GLY A 95 -18.38 6.30 -4.75
C GLY A 95 -17.54 6.59 -3.51
N THR A 96 -16.59 5.71 -3.17
CA THR A 96 -15.69 5.86 -2.01
C THR A 96 -14.40 6.56 -2.45
N PRO A 97 -13.76 7.41 -1.62
CA PRO A 97 -12.43 7.91 -1.93
C PRO A 97 -11.40 6.78 -2.04
N ALA A 98 -10.67 6.70 -3.16
CA ALA A 98 -9.73 5.61 -3.44
C ALA A 98 -8.67 5.43 -2.34
N ILE A 99 -8.15 6.54 -1.80
CA ILE A 99 -7.17 6.52 -0.70
C ILE A 99 -7.74 5.91 0.58
N GLU A 100 -9.02 6.15 0.90
CA GLU A 100 -9.69 5.57 2.07
C GLU A 100 -9.94 4.07 1.88
N LEU A 101 -10.32 3.68 0.66
CA LEU A 101 -10.49 2.28 0.29
C LEU A 101 -9.15 1.52 0.36
N PHE A 102 -8.07 2.11 -0.17
CA PHE A 102 -6.72 1.54 -0.05
C PHE A 102 -6.36 1.27 1.41
N PHE A 103 -6.54 2.25 2.29
CA PHE A 103 -6.20 2.10 3.70
C PHE A 103 -7.08 1.07 4.43
N THR A 104 -8.35 0.96 4.04
CA THR A 104 -9.25 -0.09 4.55
C THR A 104 -8.78 -1.49 4.13
N LEU A 105 -8.38 -1.64 2.86
CA LEU A 105 -7.87 -2.90 2.32
C LEU A 105 -6.49 -3.25 2.93
N LEU A 106 -5.65 -2.25 3.16
CA LEU A 106 -4.36 -2.43 3.82
C LEU A 106 -4.52 -2.96 5.24
N ASP A 107 -5.49 -2.45 6.00
CA ASP A 107 -5.78 -2.95 7.34
C ASP A 107 -6.24 -4.41 7.33
N GLN A 108 -7.09 -4.79 6.35
CA GLN A 108 -7.54 -6.17 6.17
C GLN A 108 -6.37 -7.10 5.83
N PHE A 109 -5.57 -6.72 4.84
CA PHE A 109 -4.36 -7.45 4.46
C PHE A 109 -3.45 -7.70 5.66
N ARG A 110 -3.17 -6.66 6.45
CA ARG A 110 -2.32 -6.76 7.65
C ARG A 110 -2.95 -7.66 8.71
N ALA A 111 -4.25 -7.54 8.97
CA ALA A 111 -4.93 -8.35 9.97
C ALA A 111 -4.85 -9.85 9.63
N GLU A 112 -4.98 -10.21 8.35
CA GLU A 112 -4.90 -11.60 7.89
C GLU A 112 -3.47 -12.14 7.92
N HIS A 113 -2.48 -11.32 7.59
CA HIS A 113 -1.07 -11.73 7.57
C HIS A 113 -0.39 -11.67 8.96
N GLN A 114 -0.99 -10.97 9.93
CA GLN A 114 -0.54 -10.96 11.33
C GLN A 114 -1.15 -12.09 12.16
N GLN A 115 -2.18 -12.79 11.66
CA GLN A 115 -2.71 -13.98 12.34
C GLN A 115 -1.84 -15.19 12.00
N PRO A 116 -1.31 -15.94 12.99
CA PRO A 116 -0.67 -17.22 12.70
C PRO A 116 -1.72 -18.14 12.08
N ALA A 117 -1.39 -18.70 10.91
CA ALA A 117 -2.22 -19.69 10.22
C ALA A 117 -2.70 -20.74 11.22
N ARG A 118 -4.02 -20.91 11.29
CA ARG A 118 -4.69 -21.78 12.26
C ARG A 118 -4.64 -23.24 11.84
#